data_AF-A0A2N0Q644-F1
#
_entry.id   AF-A0A2N0Q644-F1
#
_cell.length_a   1.000
_cell.length_b   1.000
_cell.length_c   1.000
_cell.angle_alpha   90.00
_cell.angle_beta   90.00
_cell.angle_gamma   90.00
#
_symmetry.space_group_name_H-M   'P 1'
#
loop_
_entity.id
_entity.type
_entity.pdbx_description
1 polymer ?
#
loop_
_entity_poly.entity_id
_entity_poly.type
_entity_poly.pdbx_seq_one_letter_code
_entity_poly.pdbx_strand_id
1 'polypeptide(L)'
;MWEKTLSDLKNNNKKINVLQIGVFEGRATVWILDELFKNMESRLTTIDTFENIFVNYDYEETFRENIKESGKDSQVDIIKSNPSDALTKLKYEKSIKFDFIYVDGCSLISCDVLNDIIISWNLLKEGGIMILDNYEWDYFEEEFNNPRLAIDSFLRNFQQHIEVIFKRFQVAVKKVVKEVPRTPRDDKSLD
;
A
#
# COMPACT_ATOMS: atom_id res chain seq x y z
N MET A 1 12.10 10.69 -0.07
CA MET A 1 11.76 9.54 0.81
C MET A 1 11.67 8.27 -0.04
N TRP A 2 10.73 8.20 -0.98
CA TRP A 2 10.51 7.03 -1.83
C TRP A 2 11.75 6.57 -2.59
N GLU A 3 12.54 7.49 -3.18
CA GLU A 3 13.78 7.13 -3.87
C GLU A 3 14.76 6.32 -3.02
N LYS A 4 14.88 6.66 -1.74
CA LYS A 4 15.77 5.94 -0.81
C LYS A 4 15.15 4.61 -0.43
N THR A 5 13.88 4.62 -0.03
CA THR A 5 13.13 3.44 0.42
C THR A 5 13.02 2.37 -0.67
N LEU A 6 12.77 2.78 -1.91
CA LEU A 6 12.53 1.90 -3.06
C LEU A 6 13.76 1.78 -3.98
N SER A 7 14.94 2.19 -3.49
CA SER A 7 16.19 2.19 -4.28
C SER A 7 16.51 0.83 -4.88
N ASP A 8 16.29 -0.26 -4.14
CA ASP A 8 16.49 -1.62 -4.64
C ASP A 8 15.61 -1.91 -5.85
N LEU A 9 14.32 -1.53 -5.82
CA LEU A 9 13.38 -1.71 -6.93
C LEU A 9 13.73 -0.80 -8.11
N LYS A 10 14.09 0.47 -7.84
CA LYS A 10 14.49 1.46 -8.86
C LYS A 10 15.77 1.06 -9.59
N ASN A 11 16.75 0.48 -8.90
CA ASN A 11 18.09 0.25 -9.46
C ASN A 11 18.25 -1.10 -10.18
N ASN A 12 17.22 -1.94 -10.21
CA ASN A 12 17.24 -3.21 -10.90
C ASN A 12 16.24 -3.24 -12.07
N ASN A 13 16.47 -4.12 -13.06
CA ASN A 13 15.55 -4.30 -14.20
C ASN A 13 14.65 -5.55 -14.04
N LYS A 14 14.35 -5.93 -12.78
CA LYS A 14 13.52 -7.09 -12.52
C LYS A 14 12.06 -6.76 -12.81
N LYS A 15 11.32 -7.78 -13.23
CA LYS A 15 9.86 -7.72 -13.27
C LYS A 15 9.32 -7.55 -11.86
N ILE A 16 8.50 -6.53 -11.65
CA ILE A 16 7.85 -6.25 -10.37
C ILE A 16 6.34 -6.19 -10.53
N ASN A 17 5.62 -6.62 -9.49
CA ASN A 17 4.20 -6.37 -9.35
C ASN A 17 4.01 -5.33 -8.26
N VAL A 18 3.28 -4.27 -8.57
CA VAL A 18 2.97 -3.18 -7.63
C VAL A 18 1.46 -3.09 -7.44
N LEU A 19 1.04 -2.83 -6.21
CA LEU A 19 -0.34 -2.51 -5.87
C LEU A 19 -0.40 -1.08 -5.34
N GLN A 20 -1.38 -0.32 -5.81
CA GLN A 20 -1.73 0.98 -5.24
C GLN A 20 -3.22 1.04 -4.89
N ILE A 21 -3.52 1.49 -3.68
CA ILE A 21 -4.88 1.76 -3.21
C ILE A 21 -5.01 3.26 -3.02
N GLY A 22 -6.05 3.84 -3.62
CA GLY A 22 -6.22 5.29 -3.77
C GLY A 22 -5.23 5.85 -4.77
N VAL A 23 -5.72 6.14 -5.97
CA VAL A 23 -4.93 6.75 -7.05
C VAL A 23 -5.30 8.20 -7.29
N PHE A 24 -6.55 8.59 -7.02
CA PHE A 24 -7.03 9.94 -7.30
C PHE A 24 -6.73 10.33 -8.77
N GLU A 25 -6.11 11.49 -9.02
CA GLU A 25 -5.64 11.90 -10.37
C GLU A 25 -4.37 11.17 -10.86
N GLY A 26 -3.71 10.34 -10.05
CA GLY A 26 -2.64 9.44 -10.48
C GLY A 26 -1.20 9.92 -10.30
N ARG A 27 -0.93 10.99 -9.52
CA ARG A 27 0.45 11.49 -9.36
C ARG A 27 1.43 10.43 -8.86
N ALA A 28 1.06 9.70 -7.81
CA ALA A 28 1.89 8.62 -7.28
C ALA A 28 2.03 7.46 -8.29
N THR A 29 0.95 7.17 -9.01
CA THR A 29 0.93 6.15 -10.08
C THR A 29 1.94 6.47 -11.17
N VAL A 30 1.94 7.70 -11.69
CA VAL A 30 2.89 8.15 -12.72
C VAL A 30 4.32 8.08 -12.19
N TRP A 31 4.57 8.53 -10.96
CA TRP A 31 5.89 8.41 -10.34
C TRP A 31 6.36 6.94 -10.27
N ILE A 32 5.49 6.01 -9.88
CA ILE A 32 5.79 4.57 -9.85
C ILE A 32 6.16 4.07 -11.24
N LEU A 33 5.38 4.43 -12.26
CA LEU A 33 5.61 4.04 -13.65
C LEU A 33 6.93 4.61 -14.17
N ASP A 34 7.28 5.85 -13.85
CA ASP A 34 8.50 6.48 -14.34
C ASP A 34 9.76 5.97 -13.65
N GLU A 35 9.70 5.76 -12.35
CA GLU A 35 10.88 5.43 -11.56
C GLU A 35 11.13 3.93 -11.41
N LEU A 36 10.08 3.11 -11.38
CA LEU A 36 10.18 1.69 -11.05
C LEU A 36 9.93 0.77 -12.26
N PHE A 37 9.14 1.19 -13.26
CA PHE A 37 8.71 0.32 -14.37
C PHE A 37 9.68 0.33 -15.55
N LYS A 38 10.93 -0.09 -15.27
CA LYS A 38 11.97 -0.25 -16.32
C LYS A 38 11.77 -1.53 -17.14
N ASN A 39 11.15 -2.54 -16.54
CA ASN A 39 10.83 -3.80 -17.19
C ASN A 39 9.39 -3.79 -17.72
N MET A 40 9.20 -4.04 -19.02
CA MET A 40 7.89 -4.01 -19.71
C MET A 40 6.90 -5.08 -19.22
N GLU A 41 7.40 -6.14 -18.57
CA GLU A 41 6.54 -7.16 -17.97
C GLU A 41 6.03 -6.78 -16.58
N SER A 42 6.51 -5.67 -16.00
CA SER A 42 6.02 -5.18 -14.70
C SER A 42 4.56 -4.78 -14.82
N ARG A 43 3.82 -4.96 -13.73
CA ARG A 43 2.38 -4.68 -13.65
C ARG A 43 2.04 -3.87 -12.42
N LEU A 44 1.26 -2.81 -12.61
CA LEU A 44 0.71 -1.97 -11.57
C LEU A 44 -0.79 -2.24 -11.49
N THR A 45 -1.25 -2.80 -10.38
CA THR A 45 -2.67 -2.90 -10.10
C THR A 45 -3.07 -1.68 -9.27
N THR A 46 -4.07 -0.94 -9.73
CA THR A 46 -4.64 0.20 -9.02
C THR A 46 -6.05 -0.09 -8.56
N ILE A 47 -6.41 0.41 -7.38
CA ILE A 47 -7.74 0.30 -6.80
C ILE A 47 -8.19 1.68 -6.35
N ASP A 48 -9.35 2.12 -6.83
CA ASP A 48 -9.98 3.37 -6.41
C ASP A 48 -11.48 3.31 -6.68
N THR A 49 -12.28 4.07 -5.93
CA THR A 49 -13.72 4.23 -6.21
C THR A 49 -13.96 5.30 -7.28
N PHE A 50 -13.00 6.21 -7.48
CA PHE A 50 -13.11 7.45 -8.26
C PHE A 50 -14.34 8.27 -7.86
N GLU A 51 -14.67 8.27 -6.56
CA GLU A 51 -15.73 9.12 -6.04
C GLU A 51 -15.32 10.59 -6.12
N ASN A 52 -16.21 11.42 -6.66
CA ASN A 52 -15.93 12.84 -6.85
C ASN A 52 -16.02 13.58 -5.52
N ILE A 53 -14.86 13.85 -4.93
CA ILE A 53 -14.74 14.66 -3.71
C ILE A 53 -14.97 16.15 -4.01
N PHE A 54 -14.57 16.61 -5.21
CA PHE A 54 -14.81 17.99 -5.67
C PHE A 54 -15.83 18.01 -6.81
N VAL A 55 -16.73 18.99 -6.75
CA VAL A 55 -17.77 19.20 -7.76
C VAL A 55 -17.11 19.52 -9.10
N ASN A 56 -17.55 18.86 -10.18
CA ASN A 56 -17.08 19.04 -11.56
C ASN A 56 -15.62 18.64 -11.83
N TYR A 57 -15.05 17.74 -11.03
CA TYR A 57 -13.76 17.14 -11.34
C TYR A 57 -13.92 15.64 -11.55
N ASP A 58 -13.51 15.14 -12.72
CA ASP A 58 -13.50 13.71 -13.03
C ASP A 58 -12.09 13.14 -12.79
N TYR A 59 -11.92 12.50 -11.63
CA TYR A 59 -10.66 11.87 -11.27
C TYR A 59 -10.32 10.68 -12.14
N GLU A 60 -11.33 9.94 -12.62
CA GLU A 60 -11.09 8.75 -13.44
C GLU A 60 -10.58 9.15 -14.82
N GLU A 61 -11.20 10.15 -15.44
CA GLU A 61 -10.75 10.69 -16.72
C GLU A 61 -9.33 11.23 -16.61
N THR A 62 -9.08 12.10 -15.62
CA THR A 62 -7.75 12.69 -15.42
C THR A 62 -6.70 11.63 -15.12
N PHE A 63 -7.04 10.61 -14.31
CA PHE A 63 -6.15 9.49 -14.02
C PHE A 63 -5.77 8.73 -15.30
N ARG A 64 -6.75 8.41 -16.14
CA ARG A 64 -6.56 7.70 -17.41
C ARG A 64 -5.71 8.50 -18.39
N GLU A 65 -5.89 9.81 -18.44
CA GLU A 65 -5.06 10.71 -19.25
C GLU A 65 -3.61 10.71 -18.74
N ASN A 66 -3.40 10.90 -17.44
CA ASN A 66 -2.06 10.95 -16.85
C ASN A 66 -1.26 9.66 -17.06
N ILE A 67 -1.89 8.47 -16.90
CA ILE A 67 -1.18 7.21 -17.17
C ILE A 67 -0.90 7.02 -18.67
N LYS A 68 -1.75 7.54 -19.56
CA LYS A 68 -1.54 7.48 -21.00
C LYS A 68 -0.36 8.35 -21.42
N GLU A 69 -0.21 9.53 -20.82
CA GLU A 69 0.94 10.41 -21.05
C GLU A 69 2.26 9.77 -20.62
N SER A 70 2.26 8.88 -19.62
CA SER A 70 3.45 8.11 -19.23
C SER A 70 3.93 7.10 -20.29
N GLY A 71 3.07 6.76 -21.27
CA GLY A 71 3.34 5.73 -22.29
C GLY A 71 3.37 4.29 -21.76
N LYS A 72 2.93 4.07 -20.52
CA LYS A 72 2.95 2.76 -19.82
C LYS A 72 1.56 2.32 -19.35
N ASP A 73 0.50 2.87 -19.91
CA ASP A 73 -0.91 2.54 -19.60
C ASP A 73 -1.20 1.03 -19.75
N SER A 74 -0.58 0.37 -20.74
CA SER A 74 -0.68 -1.09 -20.93
C SER A 74 -0.11 -1.94 -19.79
N GLN A 75 0.65 -1.33 -18.87
CA GLN A 75 1.18 -1.97 -17.67
C GLN A 75 0.30 -1.75 -16.43
N VAL A 76 -0.81 -1.01 -16.57
CA VAL A 76 -1.71 -0.63 -15.47
C VAL A 76 -3.03 -1.39 -15.57
N ASP A 77 -3.34 -2.17 -14.54
CA ASP A 77 -4.65 -2.79 -14.33
C ASP A 77 -5.48 -1.89 -13.40
N ILE A 78 -6.58 -1.33 -13.90
CA ILE A 78 -7.44 -0.42 -13.13
C ILE A 78 -8.65 -1.18 -12.58
N ILE A 79 -8.80 -1.17 -11.25
CA ILE A 79 -9.94 -1.76 -10.55
C ILE A 79 -10.76 -0.62 -9.92
N LYS A 80 -11.89 -0.30 -10.56
CA LYS A 80 -12.87 0.63 -10.00
C LYS A 80 -13.78 -0.10 -9.00
N SER A 81 -13.44 -0.03 -7.72
CA SER A 81 -14.16 -0.74 -6.65
C SER A 81 -13.75 -0.22 -5.28
N ASN A 82 -14.54 -0.53 -4.25
CA ASN A 82 -14.10 -0.34 -2.88
C ASN A 82 -12.85 -1.22 -2.60
N PRO A 83 -11.83 -0.70 -1.89
CA PRO A 83 -10.61 -1.43 -1.57
C PRO A 83 -10.85 -2.81 -0.93
N SER A 84 -11.75 -2.92 0.05
CA SER A 84 -12.01 -4.18 0.75
C SER A 84 -12.44 -5.30 -0.20
N ASP A 85 -13.36 -5.00 -1.12
CA ASP A 85 -13.89 -5.97 -2.09
C ASP A 85 -12.83 -6.37 -3.12
N ALA A 86 -12.12 -5.38 -3.68
CA ALA A 86 -11.06 -5.60 -4.65
C ALA A 86 -9.90 -6.41 -4.08
N LEU A 87 -9.44 -6.08 -2.88
CA LEU A 87 -8.35 -6.79 -2.21
C LEU A 87 -8.74 -8.22 -1.86
N THR A 88 -9.98 -8.42 -1.39
CA THR A 88 -10.52 -9.76 -1.12
C THR A 88 -10.53 -10.59 -2.40
N LYS A 89 -11.03 -10.03 -3.50
CA LYS A 89 -11.04 -10.69 -4.82
C LYS A 89 -9.62 -11.03 -5.29
N LEU A 90 -8.68 -10.09 -5.21
CA LEU A 90 -7.28 -10.31 -5.59
C LEU A 90 -6.63 -11.45 -4.79
N LYS A 91 -6.92 -11.54 -3.48
CA LYS A 91 -6.42 -12.59 -2.60
C LYS A 91 -6.88 -13.98 -3.01
N TYR A 92 -8.11 -14.13 -3.48
CA TYR A 92 -8.66 -15.44 -3.89
C TYR A 92 -8.33 -15.80 -5.33
N GLU A 93 -8.40 -14.85 -6.27
CA GLU A 93 -8.40 -15.16 -7.70
C GLU A 93 -7.02 -15.17 -8.33
N LYS A 94 -6.13 -14.25 -7.93
CA LYS A 94 -4.94 -13.98 -8.74
C LYS A 94 -3.69 -14.73 -8.30
N SER A 95 -3.59 -15.26 -7.07
CA SER A 95 -2.32 -15.79 -6.49
C SER A 95 -1.11 -14.84 -6.65
N ILE A 96 -1.33 -13.59 -7.06
CA ILE A 96 -0.28 -12.61 -7.31
C ILE A 96 0.17 -12.09 -5.95
N LYS A 97 1.49 -12.04 -5.78
CA LYS A 97 2.13 -11.32 -4.69
C LYS A 97 2.82 -10.08 -5.24
N PHE A 98 2.83 -9.02 -4.45
CA PHE A 98 3.38 -7.72 -4.80
C PHE A 98 4.75 -7.51 -4.18
N ASP A 99 5.65 -6.89 -4.93
CA ASP A 99 6.98 -6.46 -4.50
C ASP A 99 6.90 -5.12 -3.74
N PHE A 100 5.95 -4.28 -4.15
CA PHE A 100 5.65 -3.00 -3.53
C PHE A 100 4.15 -2.80 -3.42
N ILE A 101 3.69 -2.31 -2.27
CA ILE A 101 2.32 -1.87 -2.06
C ILE A 101 2.31 -0.43 -1.53
N TYR A 102 1.53 0.43 -2.15
CA TYR A 102 1.23 1.77 -1.65
C TYR A 102 -0.22 1.84 -1.19
N VAL A 103 -0.44 2.18 0.08
CA VAL A 103 -1.77 2.32 0.68
C VAL A 103 -1.98 3.80 1.00
N ASP A 104 -2.76 4.46 0.16
CA ASP A 104 -3.19 5.85 0.30
C ASP A 104 -4.72 5.86 0.25
N GLY A 105 -5.32 5.31 1.31
CA GLY A 105 -6.68 4.81 1.30
C GLY A 105 -7.73 5.79 0.75
N CYS A 106 -8.77 5.25 0.11
CA CYS A 106 -9.96 6.02 -0.29
C CYS A 106 -10.80 6.51 0.91
N SER A 107 -10.46 6.04 2.12
CA SER A 107 -11.08 6.40 3.40
C SER A 107 -10.00 6.78 4.40
N LEU A 108 -10.31 7.77 5.26
CA LEU A 108 -9.48 8.16 6.41
C LEU A 108 -9.95 7.49 7.72
N ILE A 109 -11.05 6.73 7.67
CA ILE A 109 -11.60 6.03 8.83
C ILE A 109 -10.68 4.87 9.19
N SER A 110 -10.26 4.82 10.45
CA SER A 110 -9.25 3.89 10.95
C SER A 110 -9.58 2.42 10.71
N CYS A 111 -10.85 2.00 10.87
CA CYS A 111 -11.21 0.60 10.64
C CYS A 111 -11.05 0.16 9.18
N ASP A 112 -11.37 1.05 8.24
CA ASP A 112 -11.25 0.79 6.80
C ASP A 112 -9.77 0.73 6.42
N VAL A 113 -8.99 1.70 6.87
CA VAL A 113 -7.53 1.73 6.67
C VAL A 113 -6.87 0.47 7.24
N LEU A 114 -7.25 0.04 8.44
CA LEU A 114 -6.70 -1.17 9.05
C LEU A 114 -7.03 -2.42 8.23
N ASN A 115 -8.26 -2.53 7.72
CA ASN A 115 -8.68 -3.64 6.88
C ASN A 115 -7.83 -3.71 5.59
N ASP A 116 -7.68 -2.57 4.90
CA ASP A 116 -6.87 -2.46 3.69
C ASP A 116 -5.42 -2.84 3.94
N ILE A 117 -4.83 -2.38 5.05
CA ILE A 117 -3.47 -2.73 5.47
C ILE A 117 -3.34 -4.24 5.68
N ILE A 118 -4.27 -4.87 6.42
CA ILE A 118 -4.19 -6.30 6.76
C ILE A 118 -4.30 -7.16 5.50
N ILE A 119 -5.24 -6.86 4.59
CA ILE A 119 -5.39 -7.65 3.37
C ILE A 119 -4.19 -7.43 2.45
N SER A 120 -3.74 -6.18 2.28
CA SER A 120 -2.53 -5.83 1.52
C SER A 120 -1.29 -6.55 2.04
N TRP A 121 -1.10 -6.60 3.35
CA TRP A 121 0.03 -7.30 3.97
C TRP A 121 0.09 -8.79 3.60
N ASN A 122 -1.07 -9.42 3.44
CA ASN A 122 -1.15 -10.82 3.00
C ASN A 122 -0.77 -10.98 1.53
N LEU A 123 -0.93 -9.94 0.71
CA LEU A 123 -0.55 -9.93 -0.70
C LEU A 123 0.92 -9.51 -0.91
N LEU A 124 1.58 -8.95 0.09
CA LEU A 124 2.99 -8.56 0.02
C LEU A 124 3.94 -9.76 0.11
N LYS A 125 4.94 -9.80 -0.79
CA LYS A 125 6.03 -10.79 -0.76
C LYS A 125 6.91 -10.61 0.48
N GLU A 126 7.58 -11.69 0.90
CA GLU A 126 8.73 -11.55 1.80
C GLU A 126 9.82 -10.71 1.13
N GLY A 127 10.43 -9.81 1.89
CA GLY A 127 11.35 -8.79 1.38
C GLY A 127 10.67 -7.61 0.68
N GLY A 128 9.36 -7.68 0.41
CA GLY A 128 8.59 -6.60 -0.20
C GLY A 128 8.41 -5.40 0.72
N ILE A 129 8.13 -4.25 0.12
CA ILE A 129 7.94 -2.97 0.81
C ILE A 129 6.47 -2.57 0.78
N MET A 130 5.96 -2.05 1.89
CA MET A 130 4.65 -1.40 1.94
C MET A 130 4.81 0.01 2.50
N ILE A 131 4.24 0.99 1.80
CA ILE A 131 4.16 2.39 2.24
C ILE A 131 2.71 2.71 2.58
N LEU A 132 2.51 3.28 3.76
CA LEU A 132 1.23 3.67 4.32
C LEU A 132 1.20 5.20 4.42
N ASP A 133 0.23 5.82 3.76
CA ASP A 133 0.07 7.27 3.76
C ASP A 133 -0.76 7.82 4.92
N ASN A 134 -0.75 9.14 5.08
CA ASN A 134 -1.58 9.89 6.02
C ASN A 134 -1.30 9.57 7.50
N TYR A 135 -0.07 9.17 7.86
CA TYR A 135 0.29 8.83 9.24
C TYR A 135 0.22 10.03 10.19
N GLU A 136 0.63 11.21 9.70
CA GLU A 136 0.56 12.46 10.46
C GLU A 136 -0.78 13.18 10.26
N TRP A 137 -1.72 12.63 9.49
CA TRP A 137 -3.08 13.18 9.38
C TRP A 137 -3.79 13.11 10.72
N ASP A 138 -4.25 14.26 11.20
CA ASP A 138 -4.76 14.44 12.56
C ASP A 138 -5.82 15.56 12.56
N TYR A 139 -6.86 15.37 11.75
CA TYR A 139 -7.88 16.40 11.53
C TYR A 139 -9.04 16.30 12.52
N PHE A 140 -9.34 15.09 13.00
CA PHE A 140 -10.48 14.82 13.89
C PHE A 140 -10.00 14.54 15.31
N GLU A 141 -10.76 14.98 16.32
CA GLU A 141 -10.47 14.68 17.73
C GLU A 141 -10.61 13.19 18.03
N GLU A 142 -11.60 12.54 17.42
CA GLU A 142 -11.80 11.11 17.58
C GLU A 142 -10.77 10.31 16.76
N GLU A 143 -9.88 9.60 17.47
CA GLU A 143 -8.79 8.83 16.84
C GLU A 143 -9.27 7.81 15.79
N PHE A 144 -10.49 7.29 15.91
CA PHE A 144 -11.06 6.34 14.95
C PHE A 144 -11.39 6.95 13.58
N ASN A 145 -11.43 8.28 13.49
CA ASN A 145 -11.58 9.02 12.22
C ASN A 145 -10.22 9.39 11.60
N ASN A 146 -9.10 8.94 12.18
CA ASN A 146 -7.76 9.23 11.68
C ASN A 146 -6.97 7.94 11.35
N PRO A 147 -6.18 7.91 10.26
CA PRO A 147 -5.42 6.72 9.85
C PRO A 147 -4.35 6.26 10.85
N ARG A 148 -3.85 7.18 11.68
CA ARG A 148 -2.75 6.90 12.63
C ARG A 148 -3.05 5.71 13.54
N LEU A 149 -4.28 5.60 14.05
CA LEU A 149 -4.70 4.51 14.93
C LEU A 149 -4.56 3.14 14.25
N ALA A 150 -4.95 3.04 12.98
CA ALA A 150 -4.82 1.83 12.18
C ALA A 150 -3.36 1.44 11.95
N ILE A 151 -2.54 2.41 11.53
CA ILE A 151 -1.12 2.21 11.22
C ILE A 151 -0.37 1.78 12.48
N ASP A 152 -0.56 2.46 13.62
CA ASP A 152 0.11 2.07 14.86
C ASP A 152 -0.37 0.71 15.38
N SER A 153 -1.65 0.38 15.21
CA SER A 153 -2.18 -0.95 15.53
C SER A 153 -1.52 -2.04 14.69
N PHE A 154 -1.39 -1.83 13.38
CA PHE A 154 -0.69 -2.75 12.48
C PHE A 154 0.79 -2.91 12.88
N LEU A 155 1.52 -1.81 13.07
CA LEU A 155 2.94 -1.86 13.44
C LEU A 155 3.18 -2.65 14.73
N ARG A 156 2.33 -2.47 15.75
CA ARG A 156 2.45 -3.18 17.03
C ARG A 156 2.16 -4.67 16.89
N ASN A 157 1.10 -5.04 16.18
CA ASN A 157 0.68 -6.44 16.04
C ASN A 157 1.64 -7.24 15.14
N PHE A 158 2.23 -6.60 14.12
CA PHE A 158 3.07 -7.26 13.12
C PHE A 158 4.58 -6.99 13.32
N GLN A 159 5.00 -6.41 14.45
CA GLN A 159 6.40 -6.05 14.74
C GLN A 159 7.43 -7.17 14.53
N GLN A 160 7.02 -8.43 14.76
CA GLN A 160 7.86 -9.62 14.54
C GLN A 160 8.15 -9.90 13.05
N HIS A 161 7.34 -9.34 12.14
CA HIS A 161 7.45 -9.53 10.70
C HIS A 161 7.79 -8.24 9.94
N ILE A 162 8.03 -7.14 10.66
CA ILE A 162 8.21 -5.80 10.09
C ILE A 162 9.57 -5.23 10.45
N GLU A 163 10.27 -4.70 9.46
CA GLU A 163 11.32 -3.71 9.65
C GLU A 163 10.78 -2.33 9.24
N VAL A 164 10.81 -1.35 10.15
CA VAL A 164 10.38 0.02 9.86
C VAL A 164 11.52 0.76 9.18
N ILE A 165 11.35 1.12 7.91
CA ILE A 165 12.37 1.77 7.08
C ILE A 165 12.30 3.31 7.25
N PHE A 166 11.08 3.82 7.35
CA PHE A 166 10.80 5.25 7.49
C PHE A 166 9.50 5.47 8.25
N LYS A 167 9.43 6.49 9.10
CA LYS A 167 8.22 6.87 9.85
C LYS A 167 8.21 8.38 10.11
N ARG A 168 7.40 9.11 9.33
CA ARG A 168 7.01 10.53 9.50
C ARG A 168 5.60 10.68 8.90
N PHE A 169 5.33 11.69 8.07
CA PHE A 169 4.08 11.86 7.31
C PHE A 169 3.56 10.57 6.64
N GLN A 170 4.49 9.70 6.23
CA GLN A 170 4.27 8.33 5.75
C GLN A 170 5.02 7.31 6.59
N VAL A 171 4.55 6.06 6.58
CA VAL A 171 5.27 4.92 7.16
C VAL A 171 5.66 3.93 6.08
N ALA A 172 6.94 3.63 5.95
CA ALA A 172 7.45 2.57 5.08
C ALA A 172 7.93 1.38 5.91
N VAL A 173 7.46 0.20 5.57
CA VAL A 173 7.84 -1.06 6.21
C VAL A 173 8.35 -2.08 5.19
N LYS A 174 9.31 -2.90 5.59
CA LYS A 174 9.74 -4.09 4.86
C LYS A 174 9.22 -5.34 5.55
N LYS A 175 8.67 -6.27 4.77
CA LYS A 175 8.28 -7.59 5.28
C LYS A 175 9.49 -8.48 5.43
N VAL A 176 9.72 -8.95 6.64
CA VAL A 176 10.89 -9.75 6.99
C VAL A 176 10.49 -10.96 7.82
N VAL A 177 11.26 -12.04 7.71
CA VAL A 177 11.17 -13.18 8.61
C VAL A 177 12.19 -12.95 9.72
N LYS A 178 11.72 -12.79 10.96
CA LYS A 178 12.58 -12.71 12.14
C LYS A 178 12.31 -13.93 13.02
N GLU A 179 13.37 -14.50 13.58
CA GLU A 179 13.23 -15.36 14.75
C GLU A 179 12.94 -14.47 15.97
N VAL A 180 11.74 -14.58 16.52
CA VAL A 180 11.37 -13.86 17.74
C VAL A 180 11.19 -14.88 18.85
N PRO A 181 12.07 -14.89 19.87
CA PRO A 181 11.96 -15.84 20.96
C PRO A 181 10.67 -15.57 21.75
N ARG A 182 9.95 -16.65 22.09
CA ARG A 182 8.80 -16.59 22.99
C ARG A 182 9.30 -16.92 24.38
N THR A 183 9.43 -15.90 25.21
CA THR A 183 9.77 -16.07 26.63
C THR A 183 8.45 -16.14 27.42
N PRO A 184 8.14 -17.27 28.08
CA PRO A 184 7.00 -17.34 28.98
C PRO A 184 7.11 -16.28 30.06
N ARG A 185 5.97 -15.80 30.56
CA ARG A 185 5.99 -14.98 31.78
C ARG A 185 6.38 -15.85 32.97
N ASP A 186 7.10 -15.28 33.93
CA ASP A 186 7.56 -15.97 35.13
C ASP A 186 6.42 -16.61 35.95
N ASP A 187 5.19 -16.09 35.83
CA ASP A 187 4.00 -16.57 36.52
C ASP A 187 3.16 -17.60 35.71
N LYS A 188 3.70 -18.11 34.59
CA LYS A 188 3.02 -19.06 33.71
C LYS A 188 3.87 -20.29 33.44
N SER A 189 3.35 -21.48 33.75
CA SER A 189 3.81 -22.76 33.21
C SER A 189 3.07 -23.08 31.91
N LEU A 190 3.78 -23.69 30.95
CA LEU A 190 3.12 -24.45 29.88
C LEU A 190 2.83 -25.82 30.48
N ASP A 191 1.58 -26.04 30.87
CA ASP A 191 1.11 -27.35 31.34
C ASP A 191 0.96 -28.35 30.19
#